data_AF-A0A848LGL9-F1
#
_entry.id   AF-A0A848LGL9-F1
#
_cell.length_a   1.000
_cell.length_b   1.000
_cell.length_c   1.000
_cell.angle_alpha   90.00
_cell.angle_beta   90.00
_cell.angle_gamma   90.00
#
_symmetry.space_group_name_H-M   'P 1'
#
loop_
_entity.id
_entity.type
_entity.pdbx_description
1 polymer ?
#
loop_
_entity_poly.entity_id
_entity_poly.type
_entity_poly.pdbx_seq_one_letter_code
_entity_poly.pdbx_strand_id
1 'polypeptide(L)'
;MLCAALALGAGCKSVEPQTARPSDGTTVGEGTGAQPTPDATPQGGATAQTPPGSGESPWQRARVGDRVAYSFSANRGGGRLQRPTTAVAGVVTLEVVAVEAPWAWLHVSFTGDGGAPLPQPRLAQPLVVPVRMDVTRTLEAPRQGAESTERSTAAGRTWEAKRYLDDRRPADGPMENRLYAMEPGPLYLTNGLLDASTTLSGFGDAGGSQLTLTEVRQGGGTTGAVPALTHPMGPGTWYDLRTDAGGTPSVQRTCLGAERGFVLRQVGTPVEGAAPCADLSQADVQPLEEAVLALISEAVGAPKEWPPRPQGAAPAVRDSVATSGKQVPALRFDVVDQLDGSPALRATAFAADPWDGALAGLAHEARFQPLSDTVYRTQKTGQRQYVEGSKLTGWGAWVPGAKP
;
A
#
# COMPACT_ATOMS: atom_id res chain seq x y z
N MET A 1 6.59 -3.63 -40.55
CA MET A 1 5.49 -4.07 -41.43
C MET A 1 4.96 -5.41 -40.95
N LEU A 2 3.79 -5.41 -40.31
CA LEU A 2 2.66 -6.31 -40.56
C LEU A 2 1.60 -6.00 -39.50
N CYS A 3 0.50 -5.42 -39.97
CA CYS A 3 -0.72 -5.17 -39.21
C CYS A 3 -1.54 -6.46 -39.12
N ALA A 4 -2.20 -6.68 -38.00
CA ALA A 4 -3.48 -7.39 -37.96
C ALA A 4 -4.36 -6.68 -36.92
N ALA A 5 -5.37 -5.99 -37.44
CA ALA A 5 -6.39 -5.29 -36.70
C ALA A 5 -7.56 -6.23 -36.38
N LEU A 6 -8.17 -6.05 -35.21
CA LEU A 6 -9.59 -6.26 -35.02
C LEU A 6 -10.10 -5.11 -34.14
N ALA A 7 -10.86 -4.23 -34.78
CA ALA A 7 -11.57 -3.09 -34.20
C ALA A 7 -13.04 -3.46 -33.95
N LEU A 8 -13.68 -2.71 -33.05
CA LEU A 8 -15.10 -2.31 -32.92
C LEU A 8 -15.24 -1.91 -31.42
N GLY A 9 -15.30 -0.66 -30.96
CA GLY A 9 -16.01 0.57 -31.35
C GLY A 9 -16.55 1.14 -30.00
N ALA A 10 -16.58 2.41 -29.65
CA ALA A 10 -16.34 3.68 -30.33
C ALA A 10 -15.94 4.75 -29.28
N GLY A 11 -15.18 5.78 -29.67
CA GLY A 11 -15.35 7.11 -29.06
C GLY A 11 -14.15 7.84 -28.42
N CYS A 12 -12.91 7.69 -28.88
CA CYS A 12 -11.85 8.65 -28.51
C CYS A 12 -11.79 9.81 -29.53
N LYS A 13 -12.26 11.00 -29.15
CA LYS A 13 -11.95 12.24 -29.87
C LYS A 13 -10.59 12.75 -29.39
N SER A 14 -9.63 12.73 -30.31
CA SER A 14 -8.29 13.31 -30.18
C SER A 14 -8.39 14.84 -30.14
N VAL A 15 -7.86 15.47 -29.08
CA VAL A 15 -7.65 16.93 -29.04
C VAL A 15 -6.19 17.17 -29.38
N GLU A 16 -5.98 17.74 -30.57
CA GLU A 16 -4.69 18.16 -31.09
C GLU A 16 -4.27 19.47 -30.42
N PRO A 17 -3.01 19.64 -30.00
CA PRO A 17 -2.55 20.87 -29.36
C PRO A 17 -2.29 21.96 -30.41
N GLN A 18 -3.12 23.01 -30.41
CA GLN A 18 -2.82 24.23 -31.16
C GLN A 18 -1.74 25.05 -30.47
N THR A 19 -0.58 25.12 -31.11
CA THR A 19 0.47 26.12 -30.89
C THR A 19 0.02 27.48 -31.41
N ALA A 20 -0.08 28.48 -30.54
CA ALA A 20 -0.21 29.88 -30.93
C ALA A 20 1.14 30.60 -30.77
N ARG A 21 1.64 31.17 -31.87
CA ARG A 21 2.69 32.20 -31.89
C ARG A 21 2.06 33.53 -32.37
N PRO A 22 2.69 34.68 -32.06
CA PRO A 22 2.01 35.97 -31.94
C PRO A 22 1.81 36.65 -33.29
N SER A 23 0.88 37.60 -33.34
CA SER A 23 0.80 38.58 -34.42
C SER A 23 0.56 39.95 -33.84
N ASP A 24 1.52 40.83 -34.08
CA ASP A 24 1.43 42.28 -33.93
C ASP A 24 0.40 42.85 -34.92
N GLY A 25 -0.28 43.93 -34.53
CA GLY A 25 -1.18 44.67 -35.42
C GLY A 25 -2.02 45.73 -34.72
N THR A 26 -1.43 46.91 -34.53
CA THR A 26 -2.00 48.16 -33.99
C THR A 26 -3.11 48.74 -34.88
N THR A 27 -4.21 49.26 -34.29
CA THR A 27 -4.72 50.66 -34.49
C THR A 27 -5.88 51.03 -33.54
N VAL A 28 -5.58 52.01 -32.69
CA VAL A 28 -6.32 53.20 -32.20
C VAL A 28 -7.86 53.24 -32.24
N GLY A 29 -8.45 53.50 -31.07
CA GLY A 29 -9.80 54.04 -30.87
C GLY A 29 -9.94 54.65 -29.46
N GLU A 30 -9.84 55.97 -29.40
CA GLU A 30 -9.93 56.87 -28.24
C GLU A 30 -11.35 56.91 -27.62
N GLY A 31 -11.48 57.12 -26.30
CA GLY A 31 -12.79 57.46 -25.72
C GLY A 31 -12.99 57.30 -24.21
N THR A 32 -12.51 58.29 -23.46
CA THR A 32 -13.17 58.94 -22.29
C THR A 32 -13.54 58.13 -21.04
N GLY A 33 -12.98 58.53 -19.90
CA GLY A 33 -13.12 57.86 -18.61
C GLY A 33 -14.32 58.27 -17.73
N ALA A 34 -14.42 57.60 -16.58
CA ALA A 34 -14.90 58.09 -15.29
C ALA A 34 -14.96 56.93 -14.26
N GLN A 35 -14.34 57.12 -13.09
CA GLN A 35 -14.69 56.53 -11.78
C GLN A 35 -14.80 57.73 -10.81
N PRO A 36 -15.45 57.67 -9.62
CA PRO A 36 -16.01 56.53 -8.84
C PRO A 36 -17.47 56.80 -8.37
N THR A 37 -18.21 55.95 -7.63
CA THR A 37 -18.18 55.66 -6.16
C THR A 37 -19.44 54.80 -5.77
N PRO A 38 -19.72 54.42 -4.50
CA PRO A 38 -20.03 53.03 -4.08
C PRO A 38 -21.48 52.79 -3.61
N ASP A 39 -21.89 51.51 -3.51
CA ASP A 39 -22.90 51.00 -2.56
C ASP A 39 -22.82 49.45 -2.59
N ALA A 40 -22.36 48.77 -1.53
CA ALA A 40 -23.05 48.36 -0.29
C ALA A 40 -23.74 46.96 -0.39
N THR A 41 -22.93 45.92 -0.09
CA THR A 41 -23.18 44.70 0.77
C THR A 41 -24.36 43.73 0.41
N PRO A 42 -24.30 42.38 0.65
CA PRO A 42 -23.74 41.75 1.84
C PRO A 42 -22.85 40.49 1.71
N GLN A 43 -22.17 40.26 2.82
CA GLN A 43 -21.21 39.22 3.19
C GLN A 43 -21.70 37.78 2.96
N GLY A 44 -20.87 36.97 2.32
CA GLY A 44 -20.83 35.51 2.47
C GLY A 44 -19.41 35.14 2.87
N GLY A 45 -19.22 34.77 4.14
CA GLY A 45 -17.91 34.58 4.75
C GLY A 45 -17.06 33.52 4.05
N ALA A 46 -15.99 33.96 3.38
CA ALA A 46 -14.81 33.13 3.22
C ALA A 46 -14.17 33.02 4.61
N THR A 47 -14.37 31.90 5.30
CA THR A 47 -13.55 31.58 6.46
C THR A 47 -12.11 31.51 6.00
N ALA A 48 -11.36 32.54 6.35
CA ALA A 48 -9.91 32.60 6.20
C ALA A 48 -9.32 31.32 6.81
N GLN A 49 -8.68 30.51 5.96
CA GLN A 49 -7.87 29.40 6.42
C GLN A 49 -6.77 29.99 7.29
N THR A 50 -6.82 29.70 8.59
CA THR A 50 -5.73 30.04 9.51
C THR A 50 -4.48 29.31 9.00
N PRO A 51 -3.35 30.01 8.80
CA PRO A 51 -2.09 29.38 8.45
C PRO A 51 -1.74 28.30 9.50
N PRO A 52 -1.08 27.20 9.13
CA PRO A 52 -0.63 26.22 10.12
C PRO A 52 0.26 26.93 11.14
N GLY A 53 -0.12 26.86 12.42
CA GLY A 53 0.79 27.17 13.51
C GLY A 53 2.03 26.30 13.35
N SER A 54 3.20 26.94 13.23
CA SER A 54 4.49 26.26 13.10
C SER A 54 4.79 25.50 14.39
N GLY A 55 4.41 24.22 14.45
CA GLY A 55 4.76 23.32 15.55
C GLY A 55 3.88 22.08 15.69
N GLU A 56 2.64 22.10 15.20
CA GLU A 56 1.71 20.97 15.34
C GLU A 56 1.67 20.09 14.09
N SER A 57 1.85 18.78 14.27
CA SER A 57 1.75 17.80 13.18
C SER A 57 0.38 17.90 12.52
N PRO A 58 0.27 17.89 11.17
CA PRO A 58 -1.02 17.91 10.49
C PRO A 58 -2.00 16.82 10.96
N TRP A 59 -1.48 15.68 11.41
CA TRP A 59 -2.24 14.58 11.97
C TRP A 59 -2.99 14.91 13.26
N GLN A 60 -2.53 15.88 14.05
CA GLN A 60 -3.25 16.34 15.24
C GLN A 60 -4.56 17.05 14.89
N ARG A 61 -4.72 17.47 13.63
CA ARG A 61 -5.93 18.11 13.10
C ARG A 61 -6.77 17.15 12.23
N ALA A 62 -6.50 15.84 12.29
CA ALA A 62 -7.23 14.84 11.53
C ALA A 62 -8.73 14.87 11.83
N ARG A 63 -9.55 14.73 10.78
CA ARG A 63 -11.01 14.78 10.86
C ARG A 63 -11.59 13.55 10.21
N VAL A 64 -12.64 13.01 10.79
CA VAL A 64 -13.45 11.98 10.15
C VAL A 64 -13.97 12.52 8.82
N GLY A 65 -13.75 11.76 7.76
CA GLY A 65 -14.06 12.10 6.37
C GLY A 65 -12.94 12.78 5.59
N ASP A 66 -11.79 13.09 6.22
CA ASP A 66 -10.57 13.43 5.48
C ASP A 66 -10.26 12.27 4.53
N ARG A 67 -10.14 12.56 3.24
CA ARG A 67 -10.08 11.55 2.20
C ARG A 67 -9.19 11.97 1.05
N VAL A 68 -8.40 11.02 0.56
CA VAL A 68 -7.63 11.12 -0.66
C VAL A 68 -7.90 9.89 -1.53
N ALA A 69 -8.02 10.09 -2.83
CA ALA A 69 -8.12 8.98 -3.78
C ALA A 69 -7.11 9.15 -4.90
N TYR A 70 -6.54 8.03 -5.33
CA TYR A 70 -5.57 7.94 -6.42
C TYR A 70 -6.06 6.94 -7.44
N SER A 71 -5.99 7.28 -8.72
CA SER A 71 -5.95 6.24 -9.74
C SER A 71 -4.62 5.52 -9.64
N PHE A 72 -4.64 4.21 -9.80
CA PHE A 72 -3.44 3.40 -9.81
C PHE A 72 -3.40 2.49 -11.01
N SER A 73 -2.18 2.20 -11.47
CA SER A 73 -1.93 1.12 -12.40
C SER A 73 -0.59 0.47 -12.07
N ALA A 74 -0.47 -0.82 -12.30
CA ALA A 74 0.80 -1.50 -12.22
C ALA A 74 0.84 -2.70 -13.17
N ASN A 75 2.01 -2.98 -13.71
CA ASN A 75 2.24 -4.08 -14.62
C ASN A 75 3.62 -4.71 -14.41
N ARG A 76 3.74 -5.99 -14.75
CA ARG A 76 5.00 -6.74 -14.74
C ARG A 76 5.02 -7.67 -15.94
N GLY A 77 6.18 -7.81 -16.59
CA GLY A 77 6.38 -8.70 -17.73
C GLY A 77 6.69 -7.96 -19.03
N GLY A 78 6.91 -8.72 -20.10
CA GLY A 78 7.31 -8.17 -21.40
C GLY A 78 8.80 -7.85 -21.56
N GLY A 79 9.66 -8.27 -20.62
CA GLY A 79 11.12 -8.17 -20.74
C GLY A 79 11.71 -9.18 -21.74
N ARG A 80 13.05 -9.20 -21.88
CA ARG A 80 13.79 -10.12 -22.80
C ARG A 80 13.44 -11.60 -22.63
N LEU A 81 12.86 -11.99 -21.50
CA LEU A 81 12.50 -13.36 -21.14
C LEU A 81 11.06 -13.77 -21.54
N GLN A 82 10.31 -12.96 -22.29
CA GLN A 82 8.93 -13.28 -22.75
C GLN A 82 7.98 -13.78 -21.64
N ARG A 83 8.16 -13.29 -20.40
CA ARG A 83 7.25 -13.64 -19.31
C ARG A 83 5.84 -13.10 -19.58
N PRO A 84 4.78 -13.84 -19.23
CA PRO A 84 3.42 -13.35 -19.33
C PRO A 84 3.26 -11.99 -18.65
N THR A 85 2.64 -11.05 -19.35
CA THR A 85 2.36 -9.72 -18.78
C THR A 85 1.21 -9.84 -17.79
N THR A 86 1.44 -9.45 -16.54
CA THR A 86 0.41 -9.24 -15.53
C THR A 86 0.18 -7.75 -15.33
N ALA A 87 -1.07 -7.36 -15.08
CA ALA A 87 -1.44 -5.97 -14.85
C ALA A 87 -2.64 -5.87 -13.90
N VAL A 88 -2.72 -4.74 -13.23
CA VAL A 88 -3.84 -4.30 -12.39
C VAL A 88 -3.99 -2.79 -12.53
N ALA A 89 -5.22 -2.29 -12.46
CA ALA A 89 -5.53 -0.87 -12.42
C ALA A 89 -6.82 -0.65 -11.63
N GLY A 90 -6.99 0.56 -11.11
CA GLY A 90 -8.16 0.92 -10.35
C GLY A 90 -8.01 2.25 -9.62
N VAL A 91 -8.73 2.38 -8.51
CA VAL A 91 -8.67 3.50 -7.58
C VAL A 91 -8.36 2.97 -6.19
N VAL A 92 -7.41 3.62 -5.51
CA VAL A 92 -7.17 3.42 -4.08
C VAL A 92 -7.67 4.65 -3.32
N THR A 93 -8.42 4.42 -2.25
CA THR A 93 -8.95 5.48 -1.38
C THR A 93 -8.40 5.30 0.02
N LEU A 94 -7.91 6.39 0.62
CA LEU A 94 -7.58 6.47 2.04
C LEU A 94 -8.53 7.46 2.70
N GLU A 95 -9.25 7.03 3.73
CA GLU A 95 -10.23 7.85 4.43
C GLU A 95 -10.14 7.68 5.94
N VAL A 96 -10.12 8.79 6.68
CA VAL A 96 -10.19 8.79 8.14
C VAL A 96 -11.62 8.46 8.56
N VAL A 97 -11.80 7.35 9.27
CA VAL A 97 -13.12 6.85 9.70
C VAL A 97 -13.40 7.04 11.19
N ALA A 98 -12.35 7.15 12.00
CA ALA A 98 -12.47 7.44 13.42
C ALA A 98 -11.25 8.24 13.90
N VAL A 99 -11.49 9.09 14.90
CA VAL A 99 -10.46 9.85 15.59
C VAL A 99 -10.77 9.77 17.09
N GLU A 100 -9.83 9.23 17.85
CA GLU A 100 -9.87 9.12 19.31
C GLU A 100 -8.44 9.21 19.81
N ALA A 101 -8.06 10.38 20.35
CA ALA A 101 -6.69 10.65 20.75
C ALA A 101 -6.16 9.54 21.68
N PRO A 102 -4.95 9.00 21.43
CA PRO A 102 -3.92 9.51 20.51
C PRO A 102 -3.98 8.97 19.06
N TRP A 103 -5.07 8.31 18.66
CA TRP A 103 -5.17 7.56 17.41
C TRP A 103 -6.15 8.15 16.39
N ALA A 104 -5.82 7.97 15.12
CA ALA A 104 -6.75 8.07 14.00
C ALA A 104 -6.80 6.72 13.28
N TRP A 105 -7.97 6.32 12.76
CA TRP A 105 -8.14 5.09 12.00
C TRP A 105 -8.44 5.44 10.56
N LEU A 106 -7.67 4.85 9.65
CA LEU A 106 -7.90 4.94 8.23
C LEU A 106 -8.55 3.66 7.71
N HIS A 107 -9.47 3.82 6.76
CA HIS A 107 -9.79 2.78 5.80
C HIS A 107 -8.98 3.00 4.53
N VAL A 108 -8.34 1.93 4.05
CA VAL A 108 -7.66 1.86 2.77
C VAL A 108 -8.40 0.86 1.90
N SER A 109 -9.01 1.29 0.81
CA SER A 109 -9.78 0.41 -0.07
C SER A 109 -9.32 0.53 -1.52
N PHE A 110 -9.42 -0.59 -2.24
CA PHE A 110 -9.06 -0.68 -3.65
C PHE A 110 -10.27 -1.12 -4.45
N THR A 111 -10.54 -0.43 -5.57
CA THR A 111 -11.64 -0.76 -6.47
C THR A 111 -11.15 -0.71 -7.92
N GLY A 112 -11.65 -1.59 -8.78
CA GLY A 112 -11.46 -1.51 -10.22
C GLY A 112 -12.37 -0.46 -10.88
N ASP A 113 -12.48 -0.55 -12.20
CA ASP A 113 -13.30 0.34 -13.00
C ASP A 113 -14.77 0.35 -12.53
N GLY A 114 -15.36 1.55 -12.46
CA GLY A 114 -16.75 1.72 -12.01
C GLY A 114 -17.01 1.34 -10.55
N GLY A 115 -15.97 1.15 -9.73
CA GLY A 115 -16.10 0.75 -8.33
C GLY A 115 -16.22 -0.76 -8.10
N ALA A 116 -15.99 -1.57 -9.14
CA ALA A 116 -16.06 -3.03 -9.03
C ALA A 116 -14.96 -3.59 -8.10
N PRO A 117 -15.19 -4.72 -7.41
CA PRO A 117 -14.12 -5.41 -6.67
C PRO A 117 -12.98 -5.84 -7.59
N LEU A 118 -11.75 -5.76 -7.10
CA LEU A 118 -10.58 -6.25 -7.83
C LEU A 118 -10.48 -7.79 -7.76
N PRO A 119 -10.07 -8.46 -8.84
CA PRO A 119 -9.90 -9.91 -8.84
C PRO A 119 -8.67 -10.37 -8.03
N GLN A 120 -7.74 -9.47 -7.68
CA GLN A 120 -6.56 -9.79 -6.89
C GLN A 120 -6.96 -10.02 -5.43
N PRO A 121 -6.78 -11.22 -4.86
CA PRO A 121 -7.17 -11.52 -3.49
C PRO A 121 -6.57 -10.54 -2.48
N ARG A 122 -5.33 -10.09 -2.69
CA ARG A 122 -4.60 -9.13 -1.86
C ARG A 122 -5.25 -7.75 -1.76
N LEU A 123 -6.02 -7.32 -2.77
CA LEU A 123 -6.64 -6.00 -2.82
C LEU A 123 -8.17 -6.07 -2.68
N ALA A 124 -8.72 -7.25 -2.39
CA ALA A 124 -10.16 -7.51 -2.47
C ALA A 124 -10.96 -6.96 -1.27
N GLN A 125 -10.30 -6.68 -0.14
CA GLN A 125 -10.96 -6.20 1.08
C GLN A 125 -10.45 -4.82 1.47
N PRO A 126 -11.33 -3.96 2.06
CA PRO A 126 -10.89 -2.77 2.76
C PRO A 126 -9.97 -3.13 3.93
N LEU A 127 -8.90 -2.36 4.09
CA LEU A 127 -7.90 -2.53 5.13
C LEU A 127 -8.00 -1.41 6.16
N VAL A 128 -7.67 -1.73 7.40
CA VAL A 128 -7.65 -0.78 8.52
C VAL A 128 -6.21 -0.40 8.87
N VAL A 129 -5.97 0.89 9.09
CA VAL A 129 -4.67 1.43 9.51
C VAL A 129 -4.88 2.34 10.74
N PRO A 130 -4.60 1.86 11.96
CA PRO A 130 -4.50 2.74 13.12
C PRO A 130 -3.19 3.53 13.04
N VAL A 131 -3.29 4.86 13.13
CA VAL A 131 -2.18 5.80 13.05
C VAL A 131 -2.13 6.64 14.32
N ARG A 132 -0.97 6.65 14.97
CA ARG A 132 -0.71 7.49 16.13
C ARG A 132 -0.46 8.93 15.68
N MET A 133 -1.20 9.88 16.27
CA MET A 133 -1.25 11.28 15.84
C MET A 133 -0.25 12.18 16.58
N ASP A 134 0.15 11.84 17.80
CA ASP A 134 1.07 12.62 18.60
C ASP A 134 2.52 12.54 18.09
N VAL A 135 3.31 13.55 18.44
CA VAL A 135 4.71 13.65 18.07
C VAL A 135 5.55 12.89 19.09
N THR A 136 6.03 11.71 18.70
CA THR A 136 6.87 10.84 19.54
C THR A 136 8.36 10.99 19.26
N ARG A 137 8.70 11.29 18.00
CA ARG A 137 10.06 11.43 17.46
C ARG A 137 10.04 12.22 16.15
N THR A 138 11.21 12.60 15.64
CA THR A 138 11.30 13.11 14.26
C THR A 138 11.13 11.94 13.30
N LEU A 139 10.20 12.06 12.35
CA LEU A 139 10.00 11.11 11.26
C LEU A 139 10.14 11.87 9.96
N GLU A 140 11.17 11.53 9.20
CA GLU A 140 11.42 12.08 7.88
C GLU A 140 11.80 10.91 6.97
N ALA A 141 11.20 10.86 5.78
CA ALA A 141 11.70 9.97 4.73
C ALA A 141 12.57 10.80 3.78
N PRO A 142 13.85 10.45 3.63
CA PRO A 142 14.70 11.14 2.67
C PRO A 142 14.10 10.94 1.27
N ARG A 143 13.76 12.04 0.61
CA ARG A 143 13.32 12.01 -0.78
C ARG A 143 14.56 11.89 -1.67
N GLN A 144 14.63 10.83 -2.47
CA GLN A 144 15.80 10.50 -3.27
C GLN A 144 15.70 11.14 -4.66
N GLY A 145 16.85 11.39 -5.30
CA GLY A 145 16.92 11.92 -6.65
C GLY A 145 17.03 13.44 -6.74
N ALA A 146 16.97 13.95 -7.98
CA ALA A 146 17.06 15.37 -8.27
C ALA A 146 15.75 16.09 -7.90
N GLU A 147 15.86 17.15 -7.10
CA GLU A 147 14.73 18.00 -6.70
C GLU A 147 14.47 19.11 -7.74
N SER A 148 13.21 19.32 -8.09
CA SER A 148 12.76 20.51 -8.82
C SER A 148 11.42 21.02 -8.27
N THR A 149 11.13 22.30 -8.46
CA THR A 149 9.85 22.92 -8.08
C THR A 149 9.03 23.20 -9.34
N GLU A 150 7.74 22.88 -9.29
CA GLU A 150 6.81 23.07 -10.39
C GLU A 150 5.39 23.40 -9.90
N ARG A 151 4.54 23.83 -10.83
CA ARG A 151 3.09 23.95 -10.61
C ARG A 151 2.38 22.84 -11.36
N SER A 152 1.55 22.08 -10.64
CA SER A 152 0.81 20.95 -11.20
C SER A 152 -0.67 21.05 -10.87
N THR A 153 -1.53 20.59 -11.78
CA THR A 153 -2.98 20.56 -11.57
C THR A 153 -3.43 19.13 -11.35
N ALA A 154 -3.99 18.84 -10.18
CA ALA A 154 -4.49 17.51 -9.80
C ALA A 154 -5.73 17.65 -8.90
N ALA A 155 -6.67 16.72 -9.01
CA ALA A 155 -7.96 16.75 -8.31
C ALA A 155 -8.71 18.10 -8.42
N GLY A 156 -8.67 18.74 -9.60
CA GLY A 156 -9.35 20.02 -9.86
C GLY A 156 -8.70 21.25 -9.18
N ARG A 157 -7.52 21.11 -8.57
CA ARG A 157 -6.77 22.19 -7.92
C ARG A 157 -5.37 22.32 -8.51
N THR A 158 -4.84 23.54 -8.54
CA THR A 158 -3.42 23.82 -8.83
C THR A 158 -2.60 23.82 -7.53
N TRP A 159 -1.46 23.15 -7.56
CA TRP A 159 -0.56 22.93 -6.44
C TRP A 159 0.82 23.50 -6.77
N GLU A 160 1.44 24.14 -5.79
CA GLU A 160 2.89 24.31 -5.79
C GLU A 160 3.51 23.02 -5.26
N ALA A 161 4.41 22.43 -6.03
CA ALA A 161 4.86 21.06 -5.83
C ALA A 161 6.36 20.90 -6.01
N LYS A 162 6.92 19.90 -5.32
CA LYS A 162 8.30 19.46 -5.46
C LYS A 162 8.34 18.10 -6.10
N ARG A 163 9.11 17.98 -7.18
CA ARG A 163 9.38 16.73 -7.88
C ARG A 163 10.74 16.18 -7.43
N TYR A 164 10.78 14.88 -7.26
CA TYR A 164 11.98 14.10 -6.97
C TYR A 164 12.11 13.03 -8.05
N LEU A 165 13.17 13.10 -8.84
CA LEU A 165 13.45 12.16 -9.92
C LEU A 165 14.76 11.41 -9.64
N ASP A 166 14.65 10.11 -9.39
CA ASP A 166 15.78 9.22 -9.17
C ASP A 166 15.85 8.18 -10.31
N ASP A 167 16.79 8.36 -11.24
CA ASP A 167 16.98 7.47 -12.38
C ASP A 167 18.18 6.54 -12.14
N ARG A 168 17.90 5.32 -11.65
CA ARG A 168 18.92 4.30 -11.41
C ARG A 168 19.03 3.27 -12.52
N ARG A 169 18.30 3.46 -13.62
CA ARG A 169 18.31 2.55 -14.78
C ARG A 169 19.70 2.34 -15.37
N PRO A 170 20.62 3.32 -15.38
CA PRO A 170 22.01 3.10 -15.81
C PRO A 170 22.78 2.07 -14.96
N ALA A 171 22.35 1.81 -13.73
CA ALA A 171 22.94 0.83 -12.81
C ALA A 171 21.95 -0.32 -12.50
N ASP A 172 21.10 -0.66 -13.48
CA ASP A 172 20.08 -1.71 -13.39
C ASP A 172 19.05 -1.54 -12.25
N GLY A 173 18.86 -0.31 -11.78
CA GLY A 173 17.80 0.05 -10.84
C GLY A 173 16.55 0.63 -11.52
N PRO A 174 15.49 0.91 -10.77
CA PRO A 174 14.30 1.56 -11.30
C PRO A 174 14.54 3.05 -11.59
N MET A 175 13.64 3.64 -12.38
CA MET A 175 13.43 5.09 -12.38
C MET A 175 12.22 5.41 -11.50
N GLU A 176 12.42 6.22 -10.49
CA GLU A 176 11.39 6.66 -9.55
C GLU A 176 11.13 8.15 -9.72
N ASN A 177 9.86 8.51 -9.85
CA ASN A 177 9.42 9.89 -9.96
C ASN A 177 8.33 10.10 -8.91
N ARG A 178 8.53 11.10 -8.05
CA ARG A 178 7.57 11.47 -7.00
C ARG A 178 7.30 12.96 -7.03
N LEU A 179 6.04 13.35 -6.96
CA LEU A 179 5.60 14.74 -6.92
C LEU A 179 4.78 14.97 -5.66
N TYR A 180 5.22 15.90 -4.82
CA TYR A 180 4.56 16.24 -3.55
C TYR A 180 4.12 17.70 -3.53
N ALA A 181 2.92 17.97 -3.00
CA ALA A 181 2.46 19.31 -2.68
C ALA A 181 3.31 19.91 -1.56
N MET A 182 3.72 21.17 -1.71
CA MET A 182 4.43 21.91 -0.66
C MET A 182 3.50 22.25 0.51
N GLU A 183 2.23 22.51 0.22
CA GLU A 183 1.18 22.75 1.21
C GLU A 183 0.11 21.63 1.12
N PRO A 184 0.25 20.55 1.90
CA PRO A 184 -0.50 19.33 1.65
C PRO A 184 -1.99 19.43 1.98
N GLY A 185 -2.42 20.24 2.94
CA GLY A 185 -3.82 20.23 3.41
C GLY A 185 -4.25 18.80 3.79
N PRO A 186 -5.39 18.27 3.30
CA PRO A 186 -5.82 16.88 3.53
C PRO A 186 -4.90 15.80 2.95
N LEU A 187 -3.93 16.15 2.09
CA LEU A 187 -2.90 15.22 1.59
C LEU A 187 -1.91 14.79 2.69
N TYR A 188 -2.06 15.25 3.93
CA TYR A 188 -1.26 14.77 5.05
C TYR A 188 -1.35 13.25 5.26
N LEU A 189 -2.44 12.63 4.79
CA LEU A 189 -2.63 11.17 4.79
C LEU A 189 -1.53 10.44 4.01
N THR A 190 -0.96 11.09 2.99
CA THR A 190 0.05 10.54 2.06
C THR A 190 1.25 11.48 1.92
N ASN A 191 1.59 12.21 2.99
CA ASN A 191 2.72 13.15 3.04
C ASN A 191 2.76 14.16 1.88
N GLY A 192 1.60 14.55 1.33
CA GLY A 192 1.49 15.50 0.24
C GLY A 192 1.51 14.89 -1.17
N LEU A 193 1.46 13.57 -1.34
CA LEU A 193 1.64 12.94 -2.65
C LEU A 193 0.58 13.39 -3.68
N LEU A 194 1.04 13.89 -4.83
CA LEU A 194 0.22 14.23 -6.00
C LEU A 194 0.32 13.17 -7.10
N ASP A 195 1.55 12.71 -7.37
CA ASP A 195 1.84 11.71 -8.39
C ASP A 195 3.08 10.90 -8.00
N ALA A 196 3.02 9.59 -8.18
CA ALA A 196 4.16 8.69 -8.02
C ALA A 196 4.20 7.74 -9.20
N SER A 197 5.37 7.55 -9.80
CA SER A 197 5.60 6.49 -10.77
C SER A 197 6.95 5.81 -10.56
N THR A 198 6.96 4.50 -10.78
CA THR A 198 8.17 3.68 -10.79
C THR A 198 8.20 2.94 -12.11
N THR A 199 9.26 3.13 -12.88
CA THR A 199 9.52 2.39 -14.12
C THR A 199 10.62 1.37 -13.85
N LEU A 200 10.32 0.09 -14.03
CA LEU A 200 11.29 -0.99 -13.90
C LEU A 200 12.03 -1.16 -15.22
N SER A 201 13.36 -1.09 -15.18
CA SER A 201 14.22 -1.49 -16.30
C SER A 201 15.54 -2.05 -15.80
N GLY A 202 15.92 -3.23 -16.27
CA GLY A 202 17.15 -3.93 -15.84
C GLY A 202 16.90 -5.42 -15.62
N PHE A 203 17.93 -6.26 -15.79
CA PHE A 203 17.94 -7.72 -15.52
C PHE A 203 16.69 -8.55 -15.90
N GLY A 204 16.00 -8.20 -16.99
CA GLY A 204 14.88 -9.00 -17.50
C GLY A 204 13.51 -8.71 -16.86
N ASP A 205 13.44 -7.76 -15.92
CA ASP A 205 12.18 -7.23 -15.42
C ASP A 205 11.78 -5.98 -16.21
N ALA A 206 10.52 -5.94 -16.61
CA ALA A 206 9.89 -4.83 -17.31
C ALA A 206 8.52 -4.58 -16.70
N GLY A 207 8.09 -3.33 -16.71
CA GLY A 207 6.83 -2.88 -16.13
C GLY A 207 7.03 -1.67 -15.23
N GLY A 208 6.12 -1.49 -14.31
CA GLY A 208 6.12 -0.34 -13.43
C GLY A 208 4.83 -0.22 -12.62
N SER A 209 4.74 0.86 -11.87
CA SER A 209 3.57 1.24 -11.10
C SER A 209 3.38 2.76 -11.16
N GLN A 210 2.14 3.19 -11.06
CA GLN A 210 1.78 4.60 -11.00
C GLN A 210 0.63 4.82 -10.01
N LEU A 211 0.69 5.94 -9.30
CA LEU A 211 -0.39 6.54 -8.53
C LEU A 211 -0.54 8.00 -8.94
N THR A 212 -1.76 8.43 -9.26
CA THR A 212 -2.05 9.81 -9.61
C THR A 212 -3.28 10.28 -8.85
N LEU A 213 -3.18 11.44 -8.19
CA LEU A 213 -4.24 11.99 -7.36
C LEU A 213 -5.49 12.35 -8.18
N THR A 214 -6.64 11.81 -7.78
CA THR A 214 -7.93 12.05 -8.43
C THR A 214 -8.92 12.79 -7.54
N GLU A 215 -8.85 12.60 -6.22
CA GLU A 215 -9.78 13.22 -5.26
C GLU A 215 -9.02 13.69 -4.01
N VAL A 216 -9.36 14.88 -3.52
CA VAL A 216 -8.99 15.36 -2.19
C VAL A 216 -10.22 15.95 -1.54
N ARG A 217 -10.53 15.49 -0.33
CA ARG A 217 -11.66 15.99 0.45
C ARG A 217 -11.27 16.17 1.90
N GLN A 218 -11.63 17.30 2.46
CA GLN A 218 -11.50 17.57 3.88
C GLN A 218 -12.75 17.10 4.61
N GLY A 219 -12.56 16.38 5.71
CA GLY A 219 -13.60 15.93 6.61
C GLY A 219 -14.15 17.05 7.49
N GLY A 220 -15.33 16.79 8.05
CA GLY A 220 -16.01 17.70 8.98
C GLY A 220 -16.20 17.12 10.39
N GLY A 221 -16.01 15.82 10.58
CA GLY A 221 -16.31 15.14 11.85
C GLY A 221 -15.10 15.08 12.80
N THR A 222 -15.37 15.11 14.11
CA THR A 222 -14.34 15.00 15.16
C THR A 222 -14.36 13.65 15.88
N THR A 223 -15.36 12.80 15.62
CA THR A 223 -15.52 11.48 16.26
C THR A 223 -16.19 10.52 15.29
N GLY A 224 -15.73 9.27 15.26
CA GLY A 224 -16.27 8.20 14.42
C GLY A 224 -16.22 6.86 15.16
N ALA A 225 -16.81 5.83 14.59
CA ALA A 225 -16.79 4.49 15.20
C ALA A 225 -15.45 3.81 14.95
N VAL A 226 -14.73 3.46 16.01
CA VAL A 226 -13.44 2.75 15.92
C VAL A 226 -13.65 1.40 15.22
N PRO A 227 -13.01 1.16 14.05
CA PRO A 227 -13.15 -0.11 13.34
C PRO A 227 -12.42 -1.25 14.06
N ALA A 228 -12.95 -2.46 13.92
CA ALA A 228 -12.26 -3.67 14.34
C ALA A 228 -11.04 -3.94 13.44
N LEU A 229 -10.00 -4.57 14.00
CA LEU A 229 -8.81 -5.00 13.25
C LEU A 229 -9.02 -6.38 12.62
N THR A 230 -10.16 -6.54 11.95
CA THR A 230 -10.52 -7.77 11.24
C THR A 230 -9.68 -7.95 9.99
N HIS A 231 -9.36 -6.86 9.27
CA HIS A 231 -8.45 -6.83 8.11
C HIS A 231 -7.41 -5.70 8.25
N PRO A 232 -6.43 -5.83 9.16
CA PRO A 232 -5.44 -4.80 9.35
C PRO A 232 -4.46 -4.79 8.17
N MET A 233 -4.12 -3.61 7.65
CA MET A 233 -3.04 -3.50 6.65
C MET A 233 -1.70 -3.96 7.23
N GLY A 234 -1.52 -3.79 8.55
CA GLY A 234 -0.31 -4.13 9.27
C GLY A 234 -0.23 -3.37 10.59
N PRO A 235 -0.25 -2.02 10.57
CA PRO A 235 -0.18 -1.20 11.78
C PRO A 235 -1.16 -1.63 12.87
N GLY A 236 -0.69 -1.64 14.11
CA GLY A 236 -1.46 -2.05 15.28
C GLY A 236 -1.47 -3.55 15.55
N THR A 237 -0.65 -4.33 14.83
CA THR A 237 -0.57 -5.79 14.98
C THR A 237 0.85 -6.28 15.23
N TRP A 238 0.96 -7.55 15.62
CA TRP A 238 2.19 -8.31 15.70
C TRP A 238 1.97 -9.75 15.25
N TYR A 239 3.03 -10.43 14.81
CA TYR A 239 3.00 -11.86 14.55
C TYR A 239 4.35 -12.53 14.79
N ASP A 240 4.33 -13.81 15.17
CA ASP A 240 5.50 -14.63 15.50
C ASP A 240 5.70 -15.72 14.46
N LEU A 241 6.86 -15.71 13.81
CA LEU A 241 7.29 -16.74 12.89
C LEU A 241 8.38 -17.59 13.56
N ARG A 242 8.12 -18.88 13.73
CA ARG A 242 9.15 -19.84 14.10
C ARG A 242 9.82 -20.35 12.84
N THR A 243 11.14 -20.32 12.80
CA THR A 243 11.97 -20.90 11.74
C THR A 243 12.95 -21.86 12.38
N ASP A 244 12.97 -23.06 11.86
CA ASP A 244 13.76 -24.18 12.33
C ASP A 244 14.73 -24.52 11.19
N ALA A 245 15.96 -24.00 11.24
CA ALA A 245 16.99 -24.23 10.21
C ALA A 245 18.10 -25.11 10.80
N GLY A 246 18.34 -26.27 10.20
CA GLY A 246 19.40 -27.19 10.65
C GLY A 246 19.24 -27.65 12.11
N GLY A 247 18.00 -27.77 12.61
CA GLY A 247 17.70 -28.21 13.97
C GLY A 247 17.82 -27.15 15.06
N THR A 248 18.11 -25.89 14.72
CA THR A 248 18.12 -24.77 15.68
C THR A 248 16.83 -23.95 15.52
N PRO A 249 15.84 -24.11 16.42
CA PRO A 249 14.62 -23.32 16.37
C PRO A 249 14.90 -21.87 16.76
N SER A 250 14.36 -20.94 15.99
CA SER A 250 14.34 -19.51 16.31
C SER A 250 12.93 -18.98 16.11
N VAL A 251 12.51 -18.05 16.97
CA VAL A 251 11.23 -17.35 16.80
C VAL A 251 11.53 -15.87 16.64
N GLN A 252 10.94 -15.25 15.63
CA GLN A 252 11.00 -13.82 15.40
C GLN A 252 9.60 -13.23 15.50
N ARG A 253 9.48 -12.14 16.24
CA ARG A 253 8.29 -11.31 16.29
C ARG A 253 8.45 -10.14 15.34
N THR A 254 7.48 -9.96 14.45
CA THR A 254 7.30 -8.73 13.68
C THR A 254 6.26 -7.86 14.37
N CYS A 255 6.62 -6.61 14.60
CA CYS A 255 5.80 -5.57 15.19
C CYS A 255 5.51 -4.49 14.15
N LEU A 256 4.23 -4.14 13.99
CA LEU A 256 3.79 -3.17 12.99
C LEU A 256 3.01 -2.04 13.65
N GLY A 257 3.39 -0.80 13.35
CA GLY A 257 2.72 0.41 13.83
C GLY A 257 2.62 1.46 12.74
N ALA A 258 1.97 2.59 13.05
CA ALA A 258 2.01 3.75 12.19
C ALA A 258 1.98 5.04 13.01
N GLU A 259 2.72 6.03 12.56
CA GLU A 259 2.86 7.33 13.19
C GLU A 259 2.86 8.39 12.09
N ARG A 260 1.92 9.35 12.18
CA ARG A 260 1.91 10.58 11.37
C ARG A 260 2.24 10.40 9.87
N GLY A 261 1.62 9.43 9.21
CA GLY A 261 1.79 9.19 7.77
C GLY A 261 2.94 8.25 7.41
N PHE A 262 3.52 7.57 8.40
CA PHE A 262 4.55 6.55 8.22
C PHE A 262 4.10 5.23 8.82
N VAL A 263 4.38 4.14 8.12
CA VAL A 263 4.27 2.77 8.61
C VAL A 263 5.60 2.37 9.24
N LEU A 264 5.52 1.68 10.38
CA LEU A 264 6.64 1.28 11.21
C LEU A 264 6.74 -0.23 11.25
N ARG A 265 7.94 -0.77 11.03
CA ARG A 265 8.22 -2.21 11.13
C ARG A 265 9.40 -2.46 12.04
N GLN A 266 9.25 -3.36 13.00
CA GLN A 266 10.37 -3.83 13.82
C GLN A 266 10.34 -5.35 13.89
N VAL A 267 11.50 -5.98 13.66
CA VAL A 267 11.66 -7.43 13.80
C VAL A 267 12.63 -7.69 14.96
N GLY A 268 12.26 -8.58 15.87
CA GLY A 268 13.09 -8.91 17.02
C GLY A 268 12.72 -10.24 17.66
N THR A 269 13.36 -10.55 18.79
CA THR A 269 12.98 -11.70 19.60
C THR A 269 11.62 -11.43 20.27
N PRO A 270 10.69 -12.40 20.30
CA PRO A 270 9.44 -12.25 21.02
C PRO A 270 9.67 -11.92 22.50
N VAL A 271 8.88 -10.99 23.02
CA VAL A 271 8.80 -10.74 24.46
C VAL A 271 7.98 -11.88 25.09
N GLU A 272 8.28 -12.27 26.33
CA GLU A 272 7.52 -13.31 27.03
C GLU A 272 6.01 -13.05 26.99
N GLY A 273 5.24 -14.05 26.56
CA GLY A 273 3.79 -14.00 26.47
C GLY A 273 3.23 -13.27 25.23
N ALA A 274 1.91 -13.07 25.23
CA ALA A 274 1.19 -12.34 24.19
C ALA A 274 1.31 -10.80 24.35
N ALA A 275 2.36 -10.34 25.04
CA ALA A 275 2.55 -8.93 25.35
C ALA A 275 2.75 -8.11 24.06
N PRO A 276 2.13 -6.92 23.98
CA PRO A 276 2.24 -6.04 22.81
C PRO A 276 3.67 -5.54 22.59
N CYS A 277 3.92 -5.00 21.41
CA CYS A 277 5.18 -4.36 21.05
C CYS A 277 5.38 -3.11 21.92
N ALA A 278 6.28 -3.19 22.91
CA ALA A 278 6.41 -2.15 23.94
C ALA A 278 7.10 -0.87 23.44
N ASP A 279 7.92 -0.96 22.39
CA ASP A 279 8.63 0.17 21.79
C ASP A 279 8.87 -0.03 20.28
N LEU A 280 8.58 1.00 19.49
CA LEU A 280 8.84 1.09 18.04
C LEU A 280 9.81 2.23 17.69
N SER A 281 10.54 2.77 18.68
CA SER A 281 11.49 3.87 18.50
C SER A 281 12.64 3.55 17.55
N GLN A 282 12.97 2.26 17.37
CA GLN A 282 14.00 1.76 16.45
C GLN A 282 13.41 1.06 15.21
N ALA A 283 12.10 1.17 15.00
CA ALA A 283 11.44 0.56 13.85
C ALA A 283 11.89 1.22 12.53
N ASP A 284 12.03 0.40 11.49
CA ASP A 284 12.15 0.85 10.11
C ASP A 284 10.92 1.69 9.75
N VAL A 285 11.15 2.76 9.02
CA VAL A 285 10.14 3.78 8.70
C VAL A 285 9.91 3.79 7.20
N GLN A 286 8.65 3.63 6.78
CA GLN A 286 8.23 3.74 5.39
C GLN A 286 7.06 4.74 5.28
N PRO A 287 7.08 5.69 4.33
CA PRO A 287 5.91 6.54 4.08
C PRO A 287 4.68 5.71 3.73
N LEU A 288 3.51 6.10 4.22
CA LEU A 288 2.25 5.36 3.97
C LEU A 288 1.95 5.25 2.47
N GLU A 289 2.27 6.27 1.69
CA GLU A 289 2.11 6.24 0.23
C GLU A 289 2.98 5.17 -0.45
N GLU A 290 4.20 4.94 0.05
CA GLU A 290 5.08 3.89 -0.47
C GLU A 290 4.62 2.50 -0.02
N ALA A 291 4.04 2.37 1.18
CA ALA A 291 3.43 1.12 1.62
C ALA A 291 2.21 0.74 0.75
N VAL A 292 1.40 1.72 0.35
CA VAL A 292 0.29 1.52 -0.60
C VAL A 292 0.81 1.11 -1.99
N LEU A 293 1.87 1.76 -2.49
CA LEU A 293 2.53 1.36 -3.74
C LEU A 293 3.08 -0.07 -3.68
N ALA A 294 3.64 -0.47 -2.54
CA ALA A 294 4.14 -1.83 -2.33
C ALA A 294 3.00 -2.86 -2.42
N LEU A 295 1.86 -2.61 -1.79
CA LEU A 295 0.68 -3.49 -1.89
C LEU A 295 0.20 -3.68 -3.33
N ILE A 296 0.16 -2.59 -4.10
CA ILE A 296 -0.22 -2.63 -5.53
C ILE A 296 0.80 -3.45 -6.33
N SER A 297 2.10 -3.20 -6.10
CA SER A 297 3.19 -3.89 -6.78
C SER A 297 3.23 -5.38 -6.47
N GLU A 298 2.99 -5.76 -5.22
CA GLU A 298 2.88 -7.16 -4.79
C GLU A 298 1.68 -7.86 -5.42
N ALA A 299 0.53 -7.18 -5.49
CA ALA A 299 -0.69 -7.74 -6.09
C ALA A 299 -0.53 -8.06 -7.58
N VAL A 300 0.32 -7.33 -8.32
CA VAL A 300 0.67 -7.65 -9.72
C VAL A 300 1.55 -8.89 -9.85
N GLY A 301 2.46 -9.09 -8.89
CA GLY A 301 3.37 -10.23 -8.88
C GLY A 301 2.74 -11.51 -8.33
N ALA A 302 1.67 -11.39 -7.54
CA ALA A 302 0.98 -12.51 -6.93
C ALA A 302 0.01 -13.21 -7.91
N PRO A 303 -0.21 -14.53 -7.76
CA PRO A 303 -1.27 -15.22 -8.48
C PRO A 303 -2.65 -14.62 -8.18
N LYS A 304 -3.52 -14.60 -9.20
CA LYS A 304 -4.92 -14.18 -9.05
C LYS A 304 -5.76 -15.24 -8.33
N GLU A 305 -5.33 -16.49 -8.37
CA GLU A 305 -5.92 -17.57 -7.59
C GLU A 305 -5.31 -17.62 -6.18
N TRP A 306 -6.14 -17.95 -5.20
CA TRP A 306 -5.69 -18.23 -3.85
C TRP A 306 -6.13 -19.63 -3.43
N PRO A 307 -5.28 -20.38 -2.72
CA PRO A 307 -3.87 -20.11 -2.45
C PRO A 307 -2.99 -20.29 -3.71
N PRO A 308 -1.77 -19.71 -3.73
CA PRO A 308 -0.84 -19.93 -4.83
C PRO A 308 -0.46 -21.41 -4.86
N ARG A 309 -0.76 -22.11 -5.97
CA ARG A 309 -0.41 -23.52 -6.11
C ARG A 309 1.09 -23.67 -6.42
N PRO A 310 1.88 -24.34 -5.58
CA PRO A 310 3.28 -24.59 -5.89
C PRO A 310 3.40 -25.46 -7.15
N GLN A 311 4.41 -25.18 -7.98
CA GLN A 311 4.67 -25.99 -9.17
C GLN A 311 4.98 -27.44 -8.78
N GLY A 312 4.36 -28.40 -9.48
CA GLY A 312 4.55 -29.83 -9.19
C GLY A 312 3.81 -30.34 -7.95
N ALA A 313 3.02 -29.48 -7.27
CA ALA A 313 2.24 -29.90 -6.11
C ALA A 313 1.13 -30.89 -6.47
N ALA A 314 0.95 -31.88 -5.60
CA ALA A 314 -0.24 -32.72 -5.55
C ALA A 314 -1.52 -31.87 -5.36
N PRO A 315 -2.72 -32.44 -5.61
CA PRO A 315 -3.96 -31.75 -5.30
C PRO A 315 -4.00 -31.27 -3.84
N ALA A 316 -4.61 -30.10 -3.62
CA ALA A 316 -4.72 -29.51 -2.29
C ALA A 316 -5.46 -30.45 -1.33
N VAL A 317 -4.93 -30.59 -0.12
CA VAL A 317 -5.55 -31.33 0.97
C VAL A 317 -6.12 -30.34 1.97
N ARG A 318 -7.37 -30.53 2.39
CA ARG A 318 -7.98 -29.73 3.46
C ARG A 318 -7.28 -30.04 4.78
N ASP A 319 -6.91 -29.00 5.51
CA ASP A 319 -6.18 -29.08 6.77
C ASP A 319 -6.68 -28.00 7.76
N SER A 320 -6.18 -28.03 8.98
CA SER A 320 -6.40 -26.97 9.98
C SER A 320 -5.09 -26.67 10.71
N VAL A 321 -4.69 -25.41 10.71
CA VAL A 321 -3.49 -24.97 11.42
C VAL A 321 -3.88 -24.41 12.78
N ALA A 322 -3.42 -25.08 13.83
CA ALA A 322 -3.57 -24.63 15.21
C ALA A 322 -2.43 -23.66 15.58
N THR A 323 -2.80 -22.42 15.93
CA THR A 323 -1.89 -21.35 16.35
C THR A 323 -2.56 -20.41 17.34
N SER A 324 -1.88 -20.06 18.46
CA SER A 324 -2.38 -19.13 19.50
C SER A 324 -3.81 -19.39 20.00
N GLY A 325 -4.19 -20.66 20.17
CA GLY A 325 -5.54 -21.04 20.61
C GLY A 325 -6.63 -20.84 19.55
N LYS A 326 -6.26 -20.48 18.32
CA LYS A 326 -7.12 -20.38 17.15
C LYS A 326 -6.91 -21.60 16.24
N GLN A 327 -7.97 -22.00 15.54
CA GLN A 327 -7.93 -23.01 14.48
C GLN A 327 -8.21 -22.30 13.17
N VAL A 328 -7.24 -22.31 12.26
CA VAL A 328 -7.36 -21.66 10.95
C VAL A 328 -7.58 -22.72 9.88
N PRO A 329 -8.71 -22.69 9.15
CA PRO A 329 -8.91 -23.53 7.99
C PRO A 329 -7.78 -23.34 6.97
N ALA A 330 -7.18 -24.43 6.51
CA ALA A 330 -6.00 -24.38 5.65
C ALA A 330 -6.13 -25.33 4.45
N LEU A 331 -5.36 -25.03 3.42
CA LEU A 331 -5.12 -25.90 2.28
C LEU A 331 -3.62 -26.23 2.22
N ARG A 332 -3.31 -27.53 2.28
CA ARG A 332 -1.95 -28.04 2.23
C ARG A 332 -1.61 -28.56 0.85
N PHE A 333 -0.41 -28.22 0.39
CA PHE A 333 0.19 -28.70 -0.84
C PHE A 333 1.45 -29.48 -0.51
N ASP A 334 1.52 -30.70 -1.03
CA ASP A 334 2.68 -31.57 -0.89
C ASP A 334 3.42 -31.60 -2.24
N VAL A 335 4.71 -31.26 -2.24
CA VAL A 335 5.63 -31.30 -3.39
C VAL A 335 6.71 -32.34 -3.10
N VAL A 336 6.83 -33.33 -3.98
CA VAL A 336 7.94 -34.29 -3.93
C VAL A 336 9.15 -33.66 -4.60
N ASP A 337 10.28 -33.69 -3.91
CA ASP A 337 11.53 -33.05 -4.35
C ASP A 337 12.74 -33.94 -4.02
N GLN A 338 13.95 -33.48 -4.34
CA GLN A 338 15.20 -34.06 -3.88
C GLN A 338 15.97 -33.06 -3.02
N LEU A 339 16.43 -33.52 -1.86
CA LEU A 339 17.31 -32.77 -0.96
C LEU A 339 18.61 -33.54 -0.79
N ASP A 340 19.74 -32.95 -1.17
CA ASP A 340 21.07 -33.57 -1.15
C ASP A 340 21.11 -34.92 -1.88
N GLY A 341 20.39 -35.04 -3.00
CA GLY A 341 20.27 -36.29 -3.78
C GLY A 341 19.41 -37.38 -3.12
N SER A 342 18.76 -37.08 -1.99
CA SER A 342 17.82 -37.99 -1.32
C SER A 342 16.37 -37.53 -1.53
N PRO A 343 15.39 -38.45 -1.63
CA PRO A 343 13.98 -38.08 -1.76
C PRO A 343 13.50 -37.20 -0.58
N ALA A 344 12.83 -36.12 -0.89
CA ALA A 344 12.29 -35.16 0.07
C ALA A 344 10.83 -34.82 -0.25
N LEU A 345 10.13 -34.31 0.76
CA LEU A 345 8.77 -33.81 0.65
C LEU A 345 8.71 -32.42 1.28
N ARG A 346 8.28 -31.43 0.50
CA ARG A 346 7.89 -30.12 1.02
C ARG A 346 6.37 -30.12 1.22
N ALA A 347 5.93 -29.80 2.42
CA ALA A 347 4.53 -29.62 2.77
C ALA A 347 4.29 -28.16 3.14
N THR A 348 3.54 -27.45 2.30
CA THR A 348 3.25 -26.03 2.48
C THR A 348 1.75 -25.86 2.72
N ALA A 349 1.37 -25.21 3.82
CA ALA A 349 -0.02 -24.93 4.16
C ALA A 349 -0.30 -23.43 4.10
N PHE A 350 -1.32 -23.05 3.34
CA PHE A 350 -1.84 -21.68 3.28
C PHE A 350 -3.21 -21.63 3.97
N ALA A 351 -3.62 -20.45 4.44
CA ALA A 351 -5.01 -20.25 4.82
C ALA A 351 -5.93 -20.61 3.65
N ALA A 352 -7.05 -21.30 3.91
CA ALA A 352 -8.01 -21.64 2.87
C ALA A 352 -8.65 -20.37 2.27
N ASP A 353 -8.94 -19.39 3.13
CA ASP A 353 -9.34 -18.03 2.79
C ASP A 353 -8.46 -17.06 3.60
N PRO A 354 -7.70 -16.14 2.96
CA PRO A 354 -6.83 -15.21 3.67
C PRO A 354 -7.63 -14.13 4.42
N TRP A 355 -8.94 -14.03 4.17
CA TRP A 355 -9.88 -13.13 4.80
C TRP A 355 -10.75 -13.80 5.88
N ASP A 356 -10.47 -15.07 6.21
CA ASP A 356 -11.20 -15.79 7.25
C ASP A 356 -11.12 -15.06 8.62
N GLY A 357 -12.24 -15.06 9.36
CA GLY A 357 -12.34 -14.41 10.66
C GLY A 357 -11.41 -14.99 11.72
N ALA A 358 -10.98 -16.26 11.58
CA ALA A 358 -9.96 -16.85 12.45
C ALA A 358 -8.62 -16.10 12.37
N LEU A 359 -8.33 -15.41 11.26
CA LEU A 359 -7.13 -14.61 11.05
C LEU A 359 -7.23 -13.18 11.60
N ALA A 360 -8.35 -12.78 12.19
CA ALA A 360 -8.54 -11.48 12.83
C ALA A 360 -7.32 -11.05 13.68
N GLY A 361 -6.87 -9.80 13.50
CA GLY A 361 -5.65 -9.25 14.08
C GLY A 361 -4.32 -9.68 13.42
N LEU A 362 -4.33 -10.55 12.40
CA LEU A 362 -3.13 -10.86 11.62
C LEU A 362 -2.90 -9.83 10.53
N ALA A 363 -1.68 -9.29 10.45
CA ALA A 363 -1.24 -8.35 9.43
C ALA A 363 -1.50 -8.85 8.01
N HIS A 364 -1.84 -7.93 7.10
CA HIS A 364 -2.08 -8.23 5.68
C HIS A 364 -0.95 -9.07 5.06
N GLU A 365 0.30 -8.66 5.24
CA GLU A 365 1.45 -9.37 4.67
C GLU A 365 1.48 -10.85 5.07
N ALA A 366 1.17 -11.18 6.33
CA ALA A 366 1.27 -12.52 6.88
C ALA A 366 0.08 -13.40 6.47
N ARG A 367 -1.09 -12.81 6.16
CA ARG A 367 -2.25 -13.56 5.63
C ARG A 367 -1.97 -14.18 4.27
N PHE A 368 -1.09 -13.55 3.50
CA PHE A 368 -0.73 -13.99 2.16
C PHE A 368 0.60 -14.77 2.10
N GLN A 369 1.06 -15.27 3.24
CA GLN A 369 2.21 -16.18 3.37
C GLN A 369 1.75 -17.58 3.81
N PRO A 370 2.59 -18.63 3.64
CA PRO A 370 2.31 -19.93 4.24
C PRO A 370 2.13 -19.81 5.76
N LEU A 371 1.08 -20.45 6.30
CA LEU A 371 0.91 -20.64 7.74
C LEU A 371 1.95 -21.63 8.28
N SER A 372 2.37 -22.58 7.44
CA SER A 372 3.53 -23.42 7.67
C SER A 372 4.15 -23.87 6.35
N ASP A 373 5.47 -23.95 6.30
CA ASP A 373 6.22 -24.61 5.23
C ASP A 373 7.22 -25.57 5.86
N THR A 374 7.20 -26.84 5.51
CA THR A 374 8.05 -27.85 6.17
C THR A 374 8.66 -28.81 5.16
N VAL A 375 9.95 -29.06 5.31
CA VAL A 375 10.71 -30.01 4.51
C VAL A 375 10.98 -31.28 5.32
N TYR A 376 10.61 -32.41 4.74
CA TYR A 376 10.89 -33.74 5.28
C TYR A 376 11.83 -34.50 4.34
N ARG A 377 12.84 -35.15 4.90
CA ARG A 377 13.61 -36.17 4.19
C ARG A 377 12.88 -37.50 4.28
N THR A 378 12.72 -38.19 3.15
CA THR A 378 12.09 -39.51 3.11
C THR A 378 13.18 -40.57 3.22
N GLN A 379 13.15 -41.34 4.30
CA GLN A 379 14.09 -42.44 4.51
C GLN A 379 13.75 -43.63 3.60
N LYS A 380 14.70 -44.54 3.39
CA LYS A 380 14.50 -45.78 2.60
C LYS A 380 13.33 -46.65 3.11
N THR A 381 12.99 -46.52 4.39
CA THR A 381 11.88 -47.19 5.06
C THR A 381 10.52 -46.51 4.82
N GLY A 382 10.47 -45.40 4.09
CA GLY A 382 9.29 -44.56 3.87
C GLY A 382 8.97 -43.60 5.02
N GLN A 383 9.72 -43.64 6.13
CA GLN A 383 9.54 -42.70 7.23
C GLN A 383 10.00 -41.29 6.85
N ARG A 384 9.24 -40.28 7.32
CA ARG A 384 9.54 -38.86 7.13
C ARG A 384 10.34 -38.35 8.33
N GLN A 385 11.54 -37.84 8.05
CA GLN A 385 12.37 -37.15 9.04
C GLN A 385 12.29 -35.65 8.78
N TYR A 386 11.89 -34.89 9.79
CA TYR A 386 11.91 -33.43 9.73
C TYR A 386 13.33 -32.90 9.47
N VAL A 387 13.46 -31.93 8.56
CA VAL A 387 14.75 -31.27 8.25
C VAL A 387 14.72 -29.82 8.69
N GLU A 388 13.79 -29.06 8.13
CA GLU A 388 13.65 -27.63 8.34
C GLU A 388 12.23 -27.17 8.04
N GLY A 389 11.91 -25.95 8.45
CA GLY A 389 10.63 -25.34 8.13
C GLY A 389 10.39 -24.02 8.83
N SER A 390 9.28 -23.41 8.47
CA SER A 390 8.74 -22.23 9.12
C SER A 390 7.28 -22.43 9.50
N LYS A 391 6.84 -21.78 10.57
CA LYS A 391 5.45 -21.85 11.04
C LYS A 391 5.04 -20.54 11.71
N LEU A 392 3.85 -20.04 11.39
CA LEU A 392 3.19 -18.99 12.15
C LEU A 392 2.79 -19.55 13.52
N THR A 393 3.38 -18.98 14.58
CA THR A 393 3.23 -19.48 15.97
C THR A 393 2.41 -18.55 16.86
N GLY A 394 2.18 -17.31 16.44
CA GLY A 394 1.18 -16.44 17.05
C GLY A 394 0.99 -15.12 16.35
N TRP A 395 -0.07 -14.41 16.72
CA TRP A 395 -0.35 -13.04 16.30
C TRP A 395 -1.40 -12.37 17.19
N GLY A 396 -1.50 -11.05 17.09
CA GLY A 396 -2.53 -10.28 17.78
C GLY A 396 -2.52 -8.80 17.41
N ALA A 397 -3.53 -8.10 17.92
CA ALA A 397 -3.60 -6.65 17.88
C ALA A 397 -3.14 -6.06 19.22
N TRP A 398 -2.57 -4.85 19.19
CA TRP A 398 -2.09 -4.16 20.38
C TRP A 398 -2.65 -2.74 20.56
N VAL A 399 -3.42 -2.23 19.59
CA VAL A 399 -4.04 -0.91 19.68
C VAL A 399 -5.26 -0.95 20.60
N PRO A 400 -5.35 -0.07 21.60
CA PRO A 400 -6.51 0.00 22.49
C PRO A 400 -7.83 0.24 21.74
N GLY A 401 -8.93 -0.31 22.25
CA GLY A 401 -10.28 -0.08 21.71
C GLY A 401 -10.62 -0.82 20.41
N ALA A 402 -9.62 -1.13 19.58
CA ALA A 402 -9.79 -1.88 18.35
C ALA A 402 -9.75 -3.39 18.63
N LYS A 403 -10.93 -4.02 18.76
CA LYS A 403 -11.03 -5.48 18.90
C LYS A 403 -10.54 -6.16 17.60
N PRO A 404 -9.82 -7.29 17.68
CA PRO A 404 -9.52 -8.12 16.51
C PRO A 404 -10.79 -8.55 15.76
#